data_AF-R8BVG3-F1
#
_entry.id   AF-R8BVG3-F1
#
_cell.length_a   1.000
_cell.length_b   1.000
_cell.length_c   1.000
_cell.angle_alpha   90.00
_cell.angle_beta   90.00
_cell.angle_gamma   90.00
#
_symmetry.space_group_name_H-M   'P 1'
#
loop_
_entity.id
_entity.type
_entity.pdbx_description
1 polymer ?
#
loop_
_entity_poly.entity_id
_entity_poly.type
_entity_poly.pdbx_seq_one_letter_code
_entity_poly.pdbx_strand_id
1 'polypeptide(L)'
;MKPFAAISAVVYLAAIAQGANVKICKQPNLKDCKTVTVHDNACYGFNEKVSSLDTNGAQCTFWTKKQCDGQSWKARGKHETIPGDFNNKLSSVKCH
;
A
#
# COMPACT_ATOMS: atom_id res chain seq x y z
N MET A 1 -45.93 -34.97 -13.10
CA MET A 1 -44.55 -34.71 -12.63
C MET A 1 -43.78 -34.08 -13.79
N LYS A 2 -43.24 -32.87 -13.63
CA LYS A 2 -42.61 -32.08 -14.72
C LYS A 2 -41.23 -31.61 -14.21
N PRO A 3 -40.12 -31.86 -14.94
CA PRO A 3 -38.80 -31.60 -14.40
C PRO A 3 -38.48 -30.10 -14.45
N PHE A 4 -38.14 -29.54 -13.28
CA PHE A 4 -37.58 -28.20 -13.16
C PHE A 4 -36.11 -28.23 -13.56
N ALA A 5 -35.75 -27.59 -14.68
CA ALA A 5 -34.37 -27.40 -15.08
C ALA A 5 -33.77 -26.22 -14.29
N ALA A 6 -32.81 -26.51 -13.40
CA ALA A 6 -32.04 -25.51 -12.70
C ALA A 6 -30.89 -25.03 -13.59
N ILE A 7 -30.91 -23.76 -13.98
CA ILE A 7 -29.81 -23.11 -14.72
C ILE A 7 -28.85 -22.53 -13.68
N SER A 8 -27.73 -23.23 -13.45
CA SER A 8 -26.65 -22.73 -12.59
C SER A 8 -25.89 -21.60 -13.29
N ALA A 9 -26.09 -20.36 -12.84
CA ALA A 9 -25.25 -19.24 -13.23
C ALA A 9 -23.87 -19.37 -12.56
N VAL A 10 -22.85 -19.68 -13.35
CA VAL A 10 -21.45 -19.64 -12.91
C VAL A 10 -21.00 -18.19 -12.90
N VAL A 11 -20.89 -17.59 -11.71
CA VAL A 11 -20.31 -16.26 -11.54
C VAL A 11 -18.79 -16.39 -11.56
N TYR A 12 -18.16 -15.95 -12.64
CA TYR A 12 -16.70 -15.79 -12.69
C TYR A 12 -16.30 -14.57 -11.87
N LEU A 13 -15.82 -14.79 -10.65
CA LEU A 13 -15.12 -13.77 -9.88
C LEU A 13 -13.76 -13.53 -10.53
N ALA A 14 -13.64 -12.44 -11.30
CA ALA A 14 -12.33 -11.95 -11.70
C ALA A 14 -11.56 -11.58 -10.42
N ALA A 15 -10.47 -12.29 -10.15
CA ALA A 15 -9.54 -11.94 -9.09
C ALA A 15 -8.88 -10.60 -9.45
N ILE A 16 -9.42 -9.51 -8.91
CA ILE A 16 -8.76 -8.21 -8.93
C ILE A 16 -7.42 -8.39 -8.20
N ALA A 17 -6.31 -8.16 -8.90
CA ALA A 17 -5.02 -7.97 -8.24
C ALA A 17 -5.17 -6.73 -7.33
N GLN A 18 -5.33 -6.95 -6.03
CA GLN A 18 -5.66 -5.89 -5.06
C GLN A 18 -4.40 -5.08 -4.76
N GLY A 19 -4.09 -4.09 -5.59
CA GLY A 19 -3.02 -3.13 -5.29
C GLY A 19 -3.50 -2.05 -4.33
N ALA A 20 -2.70 -1.73 -3.31
CA ALA A 20 -2.92 -0.58 -2.45
C ALA A 20 -2.34 0.68 -3.10
N ASN A 21 -3.16 1.73 -3.21
CA ASN A 21 -2.67 3.05 -3.61
C ASN A 21 -2.08 3.75 -2.39
N VAL A 22 -0.76 3.95 -2.38
CA VAL A 22 -0.06 4.65 -1.31
C VAL A 22 0.42 5.99 -1.83
N LYS A 23 0.03 7.06 -1.17
CA LYS A 23 0.54 8.41 -1.40
C LYS A 23 1.76 8.62 -0.51
N ILE A 24 2.90 8.95 -1.11
CA ILE A 24 4.13 9.28 -0.40
C ILE A 24 4.55 10.71 -0.74
N CYS A 25 4.89 11.49 0.28
CA CYS A 25 5.04 12.93 0.18
C CYS A 25 6.39 13.37 0.76
N LYS A 26 7.09 14.27 0.05
CA LYS A 26 8.43 14.72 0.47
C LYS A 26 8.42 15.72 1.61
N GLN A 27 7.29 16.37 1.85
CA GLN A 27 7.11 17.36 2.92
C GLN A 27 6.09 16.87 3.96
N PRO A 28 6.11 17.41 5.19
CA PRO A 28 5.04 17.19 6.16
C PRO A 28 3.68 17.73 5.68
N ASN A 29 2.60 17.29 6.32
CA ASN A 29 1.21 17.67 6.04
C ASN A 29 0.74 17.32 4.63
N LEU A 30 1.20 16.19 4.08
CA LEU A 30 0.78 15.66 2.77
C LEU A 30 1.02 16.64 1.61
N LYS A 31 2.23 17.25 1.59
CA LYS A 31 2.68 18.17 0.53
C LYS A 31 3.79 17.54 -0.32
N ASP A 32 3.84 17.93 -1.61
CA ASP A 32 4.76 17.36 -2.62
C ASP A 32 4.68 15.83 -2.69
N CYS A 33 3.49 15.34 -3.08
CA CYS A 33 3.14 13.93 -3.04
C CYS A 33 3.16 13.27 -4.43
N LYS A 34 3.52 11.99 -4.44
CA LYS A 34 3.24 11.07 -5.53
C LYS A 34 2.44 9.88 -5.03
N THR A 35 1.59 9.32 -5.90
CA THR A 35 0.88 8.07 -5.62
C THR A 35 1.63 6.92 -6.26
N VAL A 36 1.81 5.84 -5.52
CA VAL A 36 2.39 4.58 -5.99
C VAL A 36 1.39 3.46 -5.76
N THR A 37 1.29 2.53 -6.71
CA THR A 37 0.47 1.33 -6.55
C THR A 37 1.37 0.20 -6.06
N VAL A 38 1.13 -0.24 -4.83
CA VAL A 38 1.83 -1.34 -4.19
C VAL A 38 0.97 -2.58 -4.35
N HIS A 39 1.41 -3.54 -5.15
CA HIS A 39 0.69 -4.79 -5.36
C HIS A 39 0.63 -5.60 -4.06
N ASP A 40 -0.48 -6.32 -3.85
CA ASP A 40 -0.67 -7.12 -2.64
C ASP A 40 0.54 -8.03 -2.39
N ASN A 41 1.01 -8.01 -1.14
CA ASN A 41 2.15 -8.77 -0.66
C ASN A 41 3.47 -8.57 -1.40
N ALA A 42 3.54 -7.66 -2.39
CA ALA A 42 4.74 -7.35 -3.13
C ALA A 42 5.53 -6.23 -2.45
N CYS A 43 6.86 -6.35 -2.49
CA CYS A 43 7.72 -5.28 -2.03
C CYS A 43 7.91 -4.24 -3.13
N TYR A 44 7.57 -2.99 -2.85
CA TYR A 44 7.79 -1.85 -3.72
C TYR A 44 8.93 -0.98 -3.20
N GLY A 45 9.97 -0.79 -4.00
CA GLY A 45 11.11 0.08 -3.68
C GLY A 45 10.94 1.49 -4.23
N PHE A 46 11.42 2.48 -3.49
CA PHE A 46 11.44 3.88 -3.88
C PHE A 46 12.72 4.55 -3.38
N ASN A 47 13.09 5.70 -3.96
CA ASN A 47 14.34 6.41 -3.62
C ASN A 47 14.07 7.84 -3.11
N GLU A 48 12.81 8.22 -2.96
CA GLU A 48 12.42 9.53 -2.49
C GLU A 48 12.51 9.66 -0.98
N LYS A 49 12.91 10.85 -0.53
CA LYS A 49 12.73 11.25 0.86
C LYS A 49 11.23 11.37 1.13
N VAL A 50 10.73 10.64 2.13
CA VAL A 50 9.33 10.66 2.54
C VAL A 50 9.22 11.28 3.93
N SER A 51 8.41 12.32 4.06
CA SER A 51 8.11 13.01 5.32
C SER A 51 6.65 12.91 5.76
N SER A 52 5.73 12.58 4.85
CA SER A 52 4.33 12.25 5.18
C SER A 52 3.78 11.23 4.17
N LEU A 53 2.71 10.53 4.53
CA LEU A 53 2.12 9.49 3.68
C LEU A 53 0.63 9.29 3.93
N ASP A 54 -0.05 8.69 2.96
CA ASP A 54 -1.42 8.20 3.08
C ASP A 54 -1.54 6.85 2.38
N THR A 55 -1.83 5.79 3.13
CA THR A 55 -2.02 4.43 2.59
C THR A 55 -3.43 4.20 2.06
N ASN A 56 -4.30 5.22 2.06
CA ASN A 56 -5.72 5.14 1.70
C ASN A 56 -6.46 4.02 2.45
N GLY A 57 -6.03 3.76 3.69
CA GLY A 57 -6.63 2.77 4.58
C GLY A 57 -6.09 1.35 4.45
N ALA A 58 -5.15 1.07 3.54
CA ALA A 58 -4.44 -0.20 3.46
C ALA A 58 -3.45 -0.37 4.63
N GLN A 59 -3.19 -1.60 5.06
CA GLN A 59 -2.19 -1.84 6.10
C GLN A 59 -0.84 -2.05 5.43
N CYS A 60 0.05 -1.07 5.57
CA CYS A 60 1.37 -1.12 4.95
C CYS A 60 2.48 -1.16 6.00
N THR A 61 3.54 -1.87 5.67
CA THR A 61 4.81 -1.79 6.40
C THR A 61 5.80 -1.06 5.52
N PHE A 62 6.55 -0.13 6.11
CA PHE A 62 7.58 0.66 5.45
C PHE A 62 8.93 0.30 6.03
N TRP A 63 9.97 0.33 5.21
CA TRP A 63 11.33 -0.05 5.60
C TRP A 63 12.36 0.99 5.20
N THR A 64 13.44 1.08 5.97
CA THR A 64 14.53 2.02 5.71
C THR A 64 15.45 1.58 4.57
N LYS A 65 15.51 0.28 4.25
CA LYS A 65 16.27 -0.23 3.10
C LYS A 65 15.34 -0.64 1.96
N LYS A 66 15.95 -0.95 0.81
CA LYS A 66 15.25 -1.54 -0.35
C LYS A 66 14.84 -2.98 -0.05
N GLN A 67 13.98 -3.54 -0.90
CA GLN A 67 13.54 -4.94 -0.82
C GLN A 67 12.89 -5.32 0.53
N CYS A 68 12.31 -4.35 1.25
CA CYS A 68 11.56 -4.56 2.49
C CYS A 68 12.42 -5.14 3.61
N ASP A 69 13.64 -4.60 3.74
CA ASP A 69 14.64 -4.98 4.75
C ASP A 69 15.01 -3.81 5.69
N GLY A 70 15.63 -4.13 6.82
CA GLY A 70 16.09 -3.17 7.81
C GLY A 70 15.00 -2.77 8.80
N GLN A 71 15.16 -1.60 9.41
CA GLN A 71 14.21 -1.09 10.39
C GLN A 71 12.87 -0.81 9.72
N SER A 72 11.79 -1.25 10.37
CA SER A 72 10.45 -1.19 9.80
C SER A 72 9.47 -0.42 10.67
N TRP A 73 8.46 0.16 10.02
CA TRP A 73 7.37 0.88 10.64
C TRP A 73 6.05 0.53 9.96
N LYS A 74 5.05 0.12 10.75
CA LYS A 74 3.69 -0.16 10.26
C LYS A 74 2.86 1.11 10.29
N ALA A 75 2.14 1.37 9.21
CA ALA A 75 1.31 2.54 9.05
C ALA A 75 0.00 2.19 8.32
N ARG A 76 -1.06 2.93 8.65
CA ARG A 76 -2.40 2.79 8.06
C ARG A 76 -3.10 4.14 8.05
N GLY A 77 -3.81 4.43 6.97
CA GLY A 77 -4.41 5.74 6.72
C GLY A 77 -3.36 6.83 6.53
N LYS A 78 -3.73 8.05 6.97
CA LYS A 78 -2.96 9.27 6.83
C LYS A 78 -1.97 9.45 7.97
N HIS A 79 -0.77 9.86 7.61
CA HIS A 79 0.29 10.28 8.53
C HIS A 79 0.85 11.61 8.03
N GLU A 80 0.42 12.70 8.65
CA GLU A 80 0.86 14.06 8.30
C GLU A 80 2.34 14.30 8.61
N THR A 81 2.93 13.50 9.50
CA THR A 81 4.37 13.50 9.75
C THR A 81 4.82 12.07 10.05
N ILE A 82 5.90 11.64 9.42
CA ILE A 82 6.54 10.35 9.68
C ILE A 82 7.37 10.45 10.98
N PRO A 83 7.36 9.43 11.85
CA PRO A 83 8.17 9.44 13.07
C PRO A 83 9.65 9.69 12.77
N GLY A 84 10.34 10.43 13.65
CA GLY A 84 11.70 10.94 13.41
C GLY A 84 12.73 9.87 13.03
N ASP A 85 12.60 8.67 13.58
CA ASP A 85 13.50 7.55 13.27
C ASP A 85 13.38 7.06 11.82
N PHE A 86 12.25 7.32 11.17
CA PHE A 86 11.93 6.90 9.81
C PHE A 86 11.83 8.07 8.82
N ASN A 87 11.66 9.29 9.31
CA ASN A 87 11.50 10.49 8.49
C ASN A 87 12.67 10.65 7.52
N ASN A 88 12.36 10.76 6.22
CA ASN A 88 13.32 10.83 5.11
C ASN A 88 14.29 9.66 4.98
N LYS A 89 14.01 8.53 5.64
CA LYS A 89 14.87 7.32 5.64
C LYS A 89 14.20 6.10 5.00
N LEU A 90 12.92 6.17 4.67
CA LEU A 90 12.19 5.07 4.05
C LEU A 90 12.64 4.85 2.60
N SER A 91 12.74 3.58 2.18
CA SER A 91 13.17 3.18 0.84
C SER A 91 12.34 2.03 0.24
N SER A 92 11.46 1.40 1.01
CA SER A 92 10.52 0.42 0.47
C SER A 92 9.26 0.26 1.31
N VAL A 93 8.23 -0.33 0.72
CA VAL A 93 6.90 -0.55 1.30
C VAL A 93 6.30 -1.86 0.78
N LYS A 94 5.49 -2.50 1.62
CA LYS A 94 4.65 -3.65 1.28
C LYS A 94 3.30 -3.46 1.96
N CYS A 95 2.22 -3.74 1.24
CA CYS A 95 0.86 -3.54 1.72
C CYS A 95 0.05 -4.84 1.68
N HIS A 96 -0.98 -4.87 2.53
CA HIS A 96 -1.94 -5.93 2.74
C HIS A 96 -3.35 -5.35 2.84
#